data_AF-A0A2V7X2I0-F1
#
_entry.id   AF-A0A2V7X2I0-F1
#
_cell.length_a   1.000
_cell.length_b   1.000
_cell.length_c   1.000
_cell.angle_alpha   90.00
_cell.angle_beta   90.00
_cell.angle_gamma   90.00
#
_symmetry.space_group_name_H-M   'P 1'
#
loop_
_entity.id
_entity.type
_entity.pdbx_description
1 polymer ?
#
loop_
_entity_poly.entity_id
_entity_poly.type
_entity_poly.pdbx_seq_one_letter_code
_entity_poly.pdbx_strand_id
1 'polypeptide(L)'
;ALDVYEELQRLRPFNVNRVDRLWQDNLARGRPNDWRCRAGARYFYVDEFGFVHYCSQYRHGTGTPLERYTREDIRREYVTRKACAPYCTINCAQQTALFDSWRSPQAGVPAPPPGASSARSGPVASGVAPPR
;
A
#
# COMPACT_ATOMS: atom_id res chain seq x y z
N ALA A 1 14.05 12.18 16.17
CA ALA A 1 12.99 11.74 15.23
C ALA A 1 11.68 11.40 15.94
N LEU A 2 11.67 10.55 16.98
CA LEU A 2 10.45 10.22 17.72
C LEU A 2 9.95 11.38 18.61
N ASP A 3 10.86 12.12 19.21
CA ASP A 3 10.63 13.39 19.93
C ASP A 3 9.85 14.41 19.10
N VAL A 4 10.27 14.63 17.85
CA VAL A 4 9.59 15.53 16.90
C VAL A 4 8.18 15.02 16.58
N TYR A 5 8.03 13.71 16.36
CA TYR A 5 6.71 13.11 16.15
C TYR A 5 5.78 13.37 17.35
N GLU A 6 6.26 13.12 18.56
CA GLU A 6 5.48 13.32 19.79
C GLU A 6 5.11 14.79 20.02
N GLU A 7 5.98 15.73 19.67
CA GLU A 7 5.67 17.17 19.72
C GLU A 7 4.56 17.52 18.72
N LEU A 8 4.66 17.06 17.46
CA LEU A 8 3.60 17.24 16.45
C LEU A 8 2.28 16.61 16.89
N GLN A 9 2.32 15.49 17.61
CA GLN A 9 1.12 14.87 18.18
C GLN A 9 0.45 15.77 19.23
N ARG A 10 1.21 16.54 20.01
CA ARG A 10 0.67 17.48 21.02
C ARG A 10 0.06 18.73 20.38
N LEU A 11 0.63 19.19 19.26
CA LEU A 11 0.15 20.35 18.52
C LEU A 11 -1.09 20.05 17.64
N ARG A 12 -1.44 18.78 17.44
CA ARG A 12 -2.54 18.39 16.57
C ARG A 12 -3.90 18.91 17.07
N PRO A 13 -4.66 19.64 16.24
CA PRO A 13 -5.98 20.14 16.64
C PRO A 13 -6.99 19.02 16.85
N PHE A 14 -8.07 19.29 17.59
CA PHE A 14 -9.08 18.27 17.93
C PHE A 14 -9.83 17.70 16.71
N ASN A 15 -9.93 18.46 15.61
CA ASN A 15 -10.65 18.09 14.40
C ASN A 15 -9.89 17.15 13.44
N VAL A 16 -8.64 16.79 13.76
CA VAL A 16 -7.90 15.78 12.99
C VAL A 16 -8.33 14.38 13.41
N ASN A 17 -8.37 13.45 12.47
CA ASN A 17 -8.76 12.05 12.71
C ASN A 17 -7.83 11.40 13.75
N ARG A 18 -8.21 11.43 15.03
CA ARG A 18 -7.42 10.85 16.14
C ARG A 18 -7.21 9.34 15.98
N VAL A 19 -8.05 8.68 15.20
CA VAL A 19 -7.93 7.27 14.84
C VAL A 19 -6.60 6.96 14.14
N ASP A 20 -5.96 7.96 13.54
CA ASP A 20 -4.65 7.81 12.88
C ASP A 20 -3.55 7.33 13.83
N ARG A 21 -3.67 7.66 15.12
CA ARG A 21 -2.70 7.19 16.13
C ARG A 21 -2.66 5.67 16.27
N LEU A 22 -3.75 4.97 15.94
CA LEU A 22 -3.85 3.51 16.06
C LEU A 22 -2.74 2.79 15.27
N TRP A 23 -2.24 3.39 14.18
CA TRP A 23 -1.13 2.84 13.40
C TRP A 23 0.09 3.75 13.33
N GLN A 24 -0.07 5.07 13.31
CA GLN A 24 1.06 5.99 13.16
C GLN A 24 2.03 5.90 14.35
N ASP A 25 1.54 5.62 15.56
CA ASP A 25 2.37 5.47 16.76
C ASP A 25 3.30 4.25 16.66
N ASN A 26 2.83 3.16 16.05
CA ASN A 26 3.66 1.98 15.79
C ASN A 26 4.69 2.28 14.71
N LEU A 27 4.29 2.91 13.60
CA LEU A 27 5.19 3.24 12.50
C LEU A 27 6.30 4.20 12.94
N ALA A 28 5.98 5.23 13.73
CA ALA A 28 6.96 6.17 14.27
C ALA A 28 8.01 5.48 15.17
N ARG A 29 7.66 4.33 15.77
CA ARG A 29 8.54 3.49 16.60
C ARG A 29 9.16 2.33 15.83
N GLY A 30 8.99 2.27 14.50
CA GLY A 30 9.48 1.17 13.67
C GLY A 30 8.79 -0.17 13.96
N ARG A 31 7.59 -0.15 14.56
CA ARG A 31 6.81 -1.34 14.90
C ARG A 31 5.80 -1.67 13.81
N PRO A 32 5.55 -2.96 13.54
CA PRO A 32 4.54 -3.37 12.57
C PRO A 32 3.12 -3.12 13.10
N ASN A 33 2.18 -2.96 12.18
CA ASN A 33 0.75 -2.97 12.46
C ASN A 33 0.11 -4.28 12.00
N ASP A 34 -0.82 -4.81 12.78
CA ASP A 34 -1.65 -5.94 12.36
C ASP A 34 -3.01 -5.44 11.87
N TRP A 35 -3.18 -5.38 10.55
CA TRP A 35 -4.38 -4.89 9.90
C TRP A 35 -4.55 -5.53 8.52
N ARG A 36 -5.71 -5.33 7.90
CA ARG A 36 -6.12 -6.00 6.65
C ARG A 36 -6.13 -5.00 5.50
N CYS A 37 -5.15 -5.08 4.61
CA CYS A 37 -5.02 -4.20 3.44
C CYS A 37 -5.80 -4.78 2.25
N ARG A 38 -6.86 -4.09 1.79
CA ARG A 38 -7.70 -4.53 0.64
C ARG A 38 -7.29 -3.94 -0.71
N ALA A 39 -6.06 -3.46 -0.79
CA ALA A 39 -5.42 -3.02 -2.02
C ALA A 39 -5.42 -4.15 -3.05
N GLY A 40 -5.75 -3.85 -4.30
CA GLY A 40 -5.99 -4.83 -5.37
C GLY A 40 -7.41 -5.39 -5.41
N ALA A 41 -8.29 -5.07 -4.47
CA ALA A 41 -9.67 -5.60 -4.50
C ALA A 41 -10.73 -4.53 -4.30
N ARG A 42 -10.70 -3.83 -3.15
CA ARG A 42 -11.62 -2.73 -2.84
C ARG A 42 -11.23 -1.43 -3.52
N TYR A 43 -9.93 -1.27 -3.70
CA TYR A 43 -9.30 -0.19 -4.41
C TYR A 43 -8.04 -0.77 -5.06
N PHE A 44 -7.74 -0.29 -6.26
CA PHE A 44 -6.51 -0.60 -6.97
C PHE A 44 -6.07 0.66 -7.71
N TYR A 45 -4.81 0.69 -8.13
CA TYR A 45 -4.27 1.78 -8.91
C TYR A 45 -4.04 1.31 -10.34
N VAL A 46 -4.44 2.11 -11.32
CA VAL A 46 -4.10 1.90 -12.73
C VAL A 46 -3.04 2.93 -13.09
N ASP A 47 -1.90 2.48 -13.59
CA ASP A 47 -0.81 3.36 -14.01
C ASP A 47 -1.02 3.93 -15.42
N GLU A 48 -0.11 4.80 -15.83
CA GLU A 48 -0.10 5.46 -17.14
C GLU A 48 0.09 4.50 -18.32
N PHE A 49 0.54 3.27 -18.07
CA PHE A 49 0.77 2.24 -19.08
C PHE A 49 -0.39 1.22 -19.13
N GLY A 50 -1.45 1.43 -18.35
CA GLY A 50 -2.62 0.56 -18.32
C GLY A 50 -2.45 -0.70 -17.46
N PHE A 51 -1.50 -0.73 -16.52
CA PHE A 51 -1.35 -1.84 -15.59
C PHE A 51 -2.04 -1.56 -14.25
N VAL A 52 -2.68 -2.60 -13.73
CA VAL A 52 -3.33 -2.63 -12.41
C VAL A 52 -2.31 -3.07 -11.35
N HIS A 53 -2.16 -2.24 -10.33
CA HIS A 53 -1.34 -2.46 -9.14
C HIS A 53 -2.20 -2.51 -7.88
N TYR A 54 -1.67 -3.04 -6.77
CA TYR A 54 -2.37 -3.02 -5.48
C TYR A 54 -2.80 -1.61 -5.07
N CYS A 55 -1.86 -0.66 -5.07
CA CYS A 55 -2.11 0.73 -4.75
C CYS A 55 -1.01 1.62 -5.36
N SER A 56 -1.15 2.93 -5.24
CA SER A 56 -0.22 3.91 -5.82
C SER A 56 1.21 3.85 -5.30
N GLN A 57 1.45 3.18 -4.16
CA GLN A 57 2.79 2.97 -3.59
C GLN A 57 3.45 1.68 -4.07
N TYR A 58 2.64 0.72 -4.53
CA TYR A 58 3.15 -0.55 -5.02
C TYR A 58 3.53 -0.40 -6.50
N ARG A 59 4.53 0.45 -6.78
CA ARG A 59 5.03 0.71 -8.14
C ARG A 59 6.15 -0.22 -8.58
N HIS A 60 6.73 -0.97 -7.64
CA HIS A 60 7.90 -1.82 -7.87
C HIS A 60 7.53 -3.27 -8.24
N GLY A 61 6.25 -3.64 -8.15
CA GLY A 61 5.77 -4.95 -8.59
C GLY A 61 5.28 -4.91 -10.01
N THR A 62 5.31 -6.05 -10.69
CA THR A 62 4.70 -6.20 -12.00
C THR A 62 3.18 -6.05 -11.85
N GLY A 63 2.57 -5.12 -12.57
CA GLY A 63 1.12 -4.98 -12.60
C GLY A 63 0.48 -5.99 -13.57
N THR A 64 -0.84 -6.16 -13.47
CA THR A 64 -1.62 -6.94 -14.45
C THR A 64 -2.23 -5.98 -15.47
N PRO A 65 -2.11 -6.21 -16.79
CA PRO A 65 -2.75 -5.34 -17.78
C PRO A 65 -4.26 -5.20 -17.50
N LEU A 66 -4.79 -3.97 -17.58
CA LEU A 66 -6.18 -3.67 -17.21
C LEU A 66 -7.18 -4.52 -17.99
N GLU A 67 -6.92 -4.75 -19.28
CA GLU A 67 -7.75 -5.57 -20.16
C GLU A 67 -7.76 -7.06 -19.78
N ARG A 68 -6.81 -7.48 -18.94
CA ARG A 68 -6.69 -8.86 -18.41
C ARG A 68 -7.05 -8.95 -16.93
N TYR A 69 -7.36 -7.85 -16.26
CA TYR A 69 -7.67 -7.85 -14.84
C TYR A 69 -9.10 -8.35 -14.61
N THR A 70 -9.22 -9.48 -13.93
CA THR A 70 -10.50 -10.19 -13.80
C THR A 70 -11.09 -10.10 -12.40
N ARG A 71 -12.34 -10.55 -12.27
CA ARG A 71 -12.97 -10.75 -10.95
C ARG A 71 -12.21 -11.77 -10.10
N GLU A 72 -11.49 -12.70 -10.72
CA GLU A 72 -10.69 -13.67 -9.99
C GLU A 72 -9.44 -13.02 -9.37
N ASP A 73 -8.84 -12.07 -10.08
CA ASP A 73 -7.78 -11.23 -9.51
C ASP A 73 -8.29 -10.45 -8.29
N ILE A 74 -9.47 -9.82 -8.39
CA ILE A 74 -10.10 -9.12 -7.26
C ILE A 74 -10.32 -10.05 -6.06
N ARG A 75 -10.83 -11.27 -6.29
CA ARG A 75 -11.07 -12.25 -5.21
C ARG A 75 -9.76 -12.69 -4.56
N ARG A 76 -8.75 -13.01 -5.37
CA ARG A 76 -7.40 -13.35 -4.89
C ARG A 76 -6.85 -12.21 -4.04
N GLU A 77 -6.85 -10.98 -4.56
CA GLU A 77 -6.27 -9.85 -3.84
C GLU A 77 -7.02 -9.47 -2.58
N TYR A 78 -8.32 -9.75 -2.51
CA TYR A 78 -9.11 -9.51 -1.31
C TYR A 78 -8.62 -10.34 -0.12
N VAL A 79 -8.31 -11.63 -0.32
CA VAL A 79 -7.88 -12.55 0.73
C VAL A 79 -6.36 -12.58 0.94
N THR A 80 -5.58 -12.08 0.00
CA THR A 80 -4.11 -12.05 0.06
C THR A 80 -3.60 -10.99 1.03
N ARG A 81 -2.81 -11.40 2.02
CA ARG A 81 -2.10 -10.52 2.95
C ARG A 81 -0.94 -9.85 2.22
N LYS A 82 -0.90 -8.51 2.21
CA LYS A 82 0.15 -7.78 1.50
C LYS A 82 1.43 -7.72 2.35
N ALA A 83 2.58 -8.02 1.75
CA ALA A 83 3.87 -7.98 2.43
C ALA A 83 4.22 -6.58 2.97
N CYS A 84 3.78 -5.52 2.27
CA CYS A 84 3.98 -4.13 2.72
C CYS A 84 3.01 -3.68 3.82
N ALA A 85 1.93 -4.43 4.11
CA ALA A 85 0.90 -3.99 5.05
C ALA A 85 1.45 -3.65 6.45
N PRO A 86 2.33 -4.46 7.08
CA PRO A 86 2.80 -4.18 8.44
C PRO A 86 3.43 -2.80 8.62
N TYR A 87 4.08 -2.26 7.59
CA TYR A 87 4.78 -0.98 7.62
C TYR A 87 4.19 0.07 6.67
N CYS A 88 2.93 -0.09 6.28
CA CYS A 88 2.29 0.78 5.31
C CYS A 88 2.06 2.19 5.88
N THR A 89 2.60 3.22 5.22
CA THR A 89 2.45 4.63 5.61
C THR A 89 1.22 5.32 5.01
N ILE A 90 0.38 4.57 4.29
CA ILE A 90 -0.75 5.13 3.55
C ILE A 90 -1.98 5.23 4.44
N ASN A 91 -2.16 6.43 4.98
CA ASN A 91 -3.19 6.76 5.95
C ASN A 91 -4.60 6.43 5.45
N CYS A 92 -4.93 6.76 4.19
CA CYS A 92 -6.26 6.50 3.64
C CYS A 92 -6.59 5.01 3.51
N ALA A 93 -5.58 4.15 3.28
CA ALA A 93 -5.76 2.71 3.24
C ALA A 93 -6.07 2.16 4.63
N GLN A 94 -5.33 2.60 5.65
CA GLN A 94 -5.54 2.19 7.04
C GLN A 94 -6.87 2.71 7.60
N GLN A 95 -7.23 3.96 7.33
CA GLN A 95 -8.53 4.53 7.73
C GLN A 95 -9.70 3.76 7.11
N THR A 96 -9.67 3.51 5.80
CA THR A 96 -10.73 2.73 5.14
C THR A 96 -10.83 1.31 5.71
N ALA A 97 -9.68 0.71 6.06
CA ALA A 97 -9.64 -0.61 6.65
C ALA A 97 -10.25 -0.69 8.05
N LEU A 98 -10.32 0.41 8.82
CA LEU A 98 -11.07 0.42 10.09
C LEU A 98 -12.53 0.03 9.87
N PHE A 99 -13.16 0.58 8.82
CA PHE A 99 -14.55 0.29 8.46
C PHE A 99 -14.74 -1.05 7.74
N ASP A 100 -13.66 -1.61 7.18
CA ASP A 100 -13.66 -2.90 6.47
C ASP A 100 -13.20 -4.08 7.35
N SER A 101 -12.75 -3.80 8.58
CA SER A 101 -12.10 -4.76 9.47
C SER A 101 -13.01 -5.93 9.88
N TRP A 102 -14.33 -5.71 9.95
CA TRP A 102 -15.33 -6.73 10.25
C TRP A 102 -15.49 -7.80 9.17
N ARG A 103 -14.98 -7.54 7.96
CA ARG A 103 -15.07 -8.51 6.86
C ARG A 103 -14.07 -9.65 7.00
N SER A 104 -14.19 -10.64 6.10
CA SER A 104 -13.42 -11.90 6.08
C SER A 104 -11.91 -11.71 6.31
N PRO A 105 -11.22 -12.60 7.06
CA PRO A 105 -9.78 -12.53 7.27
C PRO A 105 -8.96 -12.55 5.97
N GLN A 106 -7.69 -12.10 6.05
CA GLN A 106 -6.70 -12.30 4.98
C GLN A 106 -5.75 -13.43 5.37
N ALA A 107 -5.88 -14.57 4.70
CA ALA A 107 -5.05 -15.76 4.93
C ALA A 107 -4.23 -16.14 3.69
N GLY A 108 -4.46 -15.50 2.54
CA GLY A 108 -3.70 -15.76 1.32
C GLY A 108 -2.29 -15.21 1.41
N VAL A 109 -1.33 -15.93 0.82
CA VAL A 109 0.04 -15.45 0.59
C VAL A 109 0.07 -14.67 -0.74
N PRO A 110 0.89 -13.61 -0.87
CA PRO A 110 1.09 -12.94 -2.16
C PRO A 110 1.44 -13.93 -3.26
N ALA A 111 0.52 -14.12 -4.20
CA ALA A 111 0.81 -14.84 -5.44
C ALA A 111 1.35 -13.86 -6.47
N PRO A 112 2.30 -14.27 -7.32
CA PRO A 112 2.72 -13.46 -8.46
C PRO A 112 1.50 -13.18 -9.36
N PRO A 113 1.37 -11.96 -9.91
CA PRO A 113 0.24 -11.62 -10.77
C PRO A 113 0.24 -12.51 -12.02
N PRO A 114 -0.93 -13.02 -12.45
CA PRO A 114 -1.02 -13.81 -13.66
C PRO A 114 -0.62 -12.95 -14.87
N GLY A 115 0.31 -13.46 -15.67
CA GLY A 115 0.79 -12.77 -16.86
C GLY A 115 1.76 -11.62 -16.58
N ALA A 116 2.48 -11.64 -15.45
CA ALA A 116 3.67 -10.81 -15.23
C ALA A 116 4.62 -10.96 -16.42
N SER A 117 4.47 -10.11 -17.44
CA SER A 117 5.51 -9.94 -18.44
C SER A 117 6.73 -9.46 -17.68
N SER A 118 7.83 -10.20 -17.83
CA SER A 118 9.15 -9.79 -17.39
C SER A 118 9.29 -8.28 -17.52
N ALA A 119 9.61 -7.63 -16.41
CA ALA A 119 9.80 -6.19 -16.31
C ALA A 119 10.31 -5.62 -17.64
N ARG A 120 9.53 -4.75 -18.28
CA ARG A 120 10.16 -3.77 -19.15
C ARG A 120 11.01 -2.92 -18.22
N SER A 121 12.29 -3.24 -18.16
CA SER A 121 13.32 -2.32 -17.72
C SER A 121 13.09 -1.04 -18.50
N GLY A 122 12.40 -0.07 -17.92
CA GLY A 122 12.53 1.31 -18.39
C GLY A 122 14.02 1.63 -18.40
N PRO A 123 14.52 2.42 -19.37
CA PRO A 123 15.94 2.74 -19.39
C PRO A 123 16.28 3.37 -18.04
N VAL A 124 17.17 2.72 -17.29
CA VAL A 124 17.85 3.35 -16.16
C VAL A 124 18.45 4.61 -16.74
N ALA A 125 17.96 5.77 -16.31
CA ALA A 125 18.55 7.04 -16.68
C ALA A 125 20.01 7.02 -16.21
N SER A 126 20.93 6.77 -17.14
CA SER A 126 22.36 6.88 -16.90
C SER A 126 22.67 8.29 -16.43
N GLY A 127 23.19 8.39 -15.21
CA GLY A 127 24.12 9.41 -14.74
C GLY A 127 23.77 10.87 -15.01
N VAL A 128 23.13 11.53 -14.06
CA VAL A 128 23.34 12.96 -13.85
C VAL A 128 24.53 13.10 -12.90
N ALA A 129 25.68 13.54 -13.43
CA ALA A 129 26.83 13.94 -12.64
C ALA A 129 26.50 15.23 -11.86
N PRO A 130 26.97 15.39 -10.61
CA PRO A 130 26.72 16.61 -9.84
C PRO A 130 27.47 17.81 -10.45
N PRO A 131 26.91 19.03 -10.38
CA PRO A 131 27.57 20.23 -10.87
C PRO A 131 28.80 20.59 -10.01
N ARG A 132 29.79 21.19 -10.67
CA ARG A 132 31.11 21.58 -10.16
C ARG A 132 31.07 22.63 -9.06
#